data_AF-A0A6J1WB84-F1
#
_entry.id   AF-A0A6J1WB84-F1
#
_cell.length_a   1.000
_cell.length_b   1.000
_cell.length_c   1.000
_cell.angle_alpha   90.00
_cell.angle_beta   90.00
_cell.angle_gamma   90.00
#
_symmetry.space_group_name_H-M   'P 1'
#
loop_
_entity.id
_entity.type
_entity.pdbx_description
1 polymer ?
#
loop_
_entity_poly.entity_id
_entity_poly.type
_entity_poly.pdbx_seq_one_letter_code
_entity_poly.pdbx_strand_id
1 'polypeptide(L)'
;MAKLSNPNAARLNPCLKEQEQSYECLNKNGFDHEKCEKYFDNYNTCKKFWGQVSRNRRSKGIQPYLPDVEEREKIKAEYFKNVMDN
;
A
#
# COMPACT_ATOMS: atom_id res chain seq x y z
N MET A 1 -8.10 8.97 22.22
CA MET A 1 -8.61 7.72 21.61
C MET A 1 -7.45 6.75 21.51
N ALA A 2 -7.49 5.61 22.21
CA ALA A 2 -6.44 4.61 22.09
C ALA A 2 -6.41 4.11 20.63
N LYS A 3 -5.27 4.23 19.94
CA LYS A 3 -5.06 3.57 18.64
C LYS A 3 -5.20 2.08 18.90
N LEU A 4 -6.32 1.48 18.48
CA LEU A 4 -6.45 0.02 18.38
C LEU A 4 -5.44 -0.44 17.32
N SER A 5 -4.21 -0.67 17.74
CA SER A 5 -3.14 -1.17 16.89
C SER A 5 -3.39 -2.65 16.65
N ASN A 6 -3.94 -3.00 15.49
CA ASN A 6 -4.00 -4.37 15.06
C ASN A 6 -2.59 -4.79 14.62
N PRO A 7 -1.91 -5.70 15.34
CA PRO A 7 -0.54 -6.09 15.01
C PRO A 7 -0.43 -6.78 13.63
N ASN A 8 -1.55 -7.30 13.10
CA ASN A 8 -1.60 -7.92 11.78
C ASN A 8 -1.90 -6.93 10.65
N ALA A 9 -2.16 -5.65 10.95
CA ALA A 9 -2.51 -4.66 9.93
C ALA A 9 -1.41 -4.52 8.88
N ALA A 10 -0.14 -4.51 9.30
CA ALA A 10 1.00 -4.42 8.38
C ALA A 10 1.08 -5.65 7.47
N ARG A 11 0.79 -6.85 8.00
CA ARG A 11 0.84 -8.09 7.22
C ARG A 11 -0.28 -8.18 6.18
N LEU A 12 -1.49 -7.76 6.53
CA LEU A 12 -2.67 -7.88 5.66
C LEU A 12 -2.86 -6.69 4.71
N ASN A 13 -2.39 -5.50 5.09
CA ASN A 13 -2.52 -4.29 4.29
C ASN A 13 -1.13 -3.78 3.88
N PRO A 14 -0.71 -4.00 2.62
CA PRO A 14 0.58 -3.51 2.14
C PRO A 14 0.60 -1.99 1.88
N CYS A 15 -0.55 -1.33 2.04
CA CYS A 15 -0.74 0.12 1.92
C CYS A 15 -1.18 0.75 3.25
N LEU A 16 -0.80 0.14 4.38
CA LEU A 16 -1.19 0.62 5.71
C LEU A 16 -0.70 2.06 5.93
N LYS A 17 0.53 2.37 5.53
CA LYS A 17 1.12 3.70 5.68
C LYS A 17 0.32 4.77 4.94
N GLU A 18 0.00 4.54 3.67
CA GLU A 18 -0.75 5.47 2.84
C GLU A 18 -2.20 5.63 3.33
N GLN A 19 -2.79 4.54 3.85
CA GLN A 19 -4.08 4.58 4.53
C GLN A 19 -4.04 5.46 5.78
N GLU A 20 -3.05 5.28 6.64
CA GLU A 20 -2.89 6.09 7.86
C GLU A 20 -2.70 7.57 7.53
N GLN A 21 -1.91 7.89 6.50
CA GLN A 21 -1.73 9.28 6.03
C GLN A 21 -3.04 9.89 5.50
N SER A 22 -3.83 9.10 4.78
CA SER A 22 -5.15 9.54 4.29
C SER A 22 -6.09 9.86 5.45
N TYR A 23 -6.14 9.01 6.48
CA TYR A 23 -6.92 9.28 7.68
C TYR A 23 -6.39 10.46 8.49
N GLU A 24 -5.07 10.61 8.60
CA GLU A 24 -4.46 11.75 9.28
C GLU A 24 -4.83 13.07 8.59
N CYS A 25 -4.82 13.10 7.26
CA CYS A 25 -5.27 14.26 6.50
C CYS A 25 -6.74 14.58 6.78
N LEU A 26 -7.63 13.59 6.72
CA LEU A 26 -9.06 13.79 7.00
C LEU A 26 -9.27 14.33 8.42
N ASN A 27 -8.61 13.74 9.43
CA ASN A 27 -8.71 14.18 10.82
C ASN A 27 -8.26 15.64 11.00
N LYS A 28 -7.22 16.09 10.26
CA LYS A 28 -6.72 17.47 10.33
C LYS A 28 -7.61 18.47 9.60
N ASN A 29 -8.33 18.04 8.57
CA ASN A 29 -9.09 18.92 7.68
C ASN A 29 -10.61 18.86 7.92
N GLY A 30 -11.07 18.28 9.02
CA GLY A 30 -12.51 18.18 9.32
C GLY A 30 -13.25 17.25 8.37
N PHE A 31 -12.59 16.18 7.92
CA PHE A 31 -13.10 15.22 6.92
C PHE A 31 -13.42 15.85 5.57
N ASP A 32 -12.72 16.93 5.21
CA ASP A 32 -12.78 17.51 3.87
C ASP A 32 -11.95 16.64 2.90
N HIS A 33 -12.64 15.96 1.99
CA HIS A 33 -12.02 15.01 1.05
C HIS A 33 -11.16 15.71 -0.01
N GLU A 34 -11.57 16.89 -0.48
CA GLU A 34 -10.89 17.63 -1.55
C GLU A 34 -9.48 18.03 -1.11
N LYS A 35 -9.31 18.36 0.17
CA LYS A 35 -8.00 18.68 0.76
C LYS A 35 -7.05 17.47 0.88
N CYS A 36 -7.57 16.25 0.70
CA CYS A 36 -6.84 15.01 0.92
C CYS A 36 -6.65 14.17 -0.34
N GLU A 37 -7.01 14.67 -1.53
CA GLU A 37 -6.92 13.95 -2.80
C GLU A 37 -5.56 13.30 -3.04
N LYS A 38 -4.47 14.04 -2.81
CA LYS A 38 -3.10 13.52 -2.98
C LYS A 38 -2.82 12.28 -2.11
N TYR A 39 -3.36 12.22 -0.89
CA TYR A 39 -3.19 11.07 -0.02
C TYR A 39 -4.00 9.87 -0.51
N PHE A 40 -5.21 10.12 -1.03
CA PHE A 40 -6.02 9.08 -1.67
C PHE A 40 -5.38 8.56 -2.95
N ASP A 41 -4.77 9.42 -3.76
CA ASP A 41 -4.03 9.02 -4.96
C ASP A 41 -2.84 8.13 -4.62
N ASN A 42 -2.09 8.47 -3.57
CA ASN A 42 -1.00 7.63 -3.07
C ASN A 42 -1.53 6.26 -2.61
N TYR A 43 -2.61 6.24 -1.84
CA TYR A 43 -3.24 4.99 -1.38
C TYR A 43 -3.76 4.13 -2.54
N ASN A 44 -4.39 4.76 -3.53
CA ASN A 44 -4.89 4.08 -4.72
C ASN A 44 -3.76 3.55 -5.60
N THR A 45 -2.68 4.31 -5.76
CA THR A 45 -1.48 3.88 -6.48
C THR A 45 -0.84 2.68 -5.80
N CYS A 46 -0.71 2.71 -4.48
CA CYS A 46 -0.23 1.57 -3.70
C CYS A 46 -1.10 0.31 -3.93
N LYS A 47 -2.44 0.44 -3.85
CA LYS A 47 -3.35 -0.69 -4.10
C LYS A 47 -3.22 -1.23 -5.52
N LYS A 48 -3.06 -0.36 -6.51
CA LYS A 48 -2.86 -0.76 -7.92
C LYS A 48 -1.58 -1.58 -8.08
N PHE A 49 -0.46 -1.09 -7.52
CA PHE A 49 0.82 -1.79 -7.53
C PHE A 49 0.72 -3.19 -6.90
N TRP A 50 0.23 -3.29 -5.67
CA TRP A 50 0.12 -4.59 -5.00
C TRP A 50 -0.90 -5.52 -5.65
N GLY A 51 -1.96 -4.97 -6.24
CA GLY A 51 -2.89 -5.73 -7.06
C GLY A 51 -2.22 -6.35 -8.29
N GLN A 52 -1.30 -5.64 -8.94
CA GLN A 52 -0.49 -6.19 -10.05
C GLN A 52 0.49 -7.26 -9.56
N VAL A 53 1.21 -7.01 -8.46
CA VAL A 53 2.12 -8.00 -7.86
C VAL A 53 1.39 -9.30 -7.51
N SER A 54 0.24 -9.21 -6.84
CA SER A 54 -0.55 -10.39 -6.48
C SER A 54 -1.09 -11.14 -7.69
N ARG A 55 -1.51 -10.43 -8.74
CA ARG A 55 -1.91 -11.06 -10.02
C ARG A 55 -0.73 -11.79 -10.67
N ASN A 56 0.45 -11.18 -10.70
CA ASN A 56 1.66 -11.79 -11.27
C ASN A 56 2.13 -13.03 -10.47
N ARG A 57 2.10 -12.96 -9.14
CA ARG A 57 2.41 -14.12 -8.28
C ARG A 57 1.41 -15.24 -8.49
N ARG A 58 0.12 -14.90 -8.59
CA ARG A 58 -0.95 -15.88 -8.87
C ARG A 58 -0.76 -16.56 -10.22
N SER A 59 -0.43 -15.83 -11.28
CA SER A 59 -0.18 -16.44 -12.61
C SER A 59 1.05 -17.34 -12.63
N LYS A 60 2.02 -17.10 -11.74
CA LYS A 60 3.21 -17.94 -11.56
C LYS A 60 3.03 -19.07 -10.54
N GLY A 61 1.84 -19.20 -9.93
CA GLY A 61 1.58 -20.20 -8.88
C GLY A 61 2.31 -19.97 -7.55
N ILE A 62 2.85 -18.76 -7.31
CA ILE A 62 3.64 -18.44 -6.11
C ILE A 62 2.71 -18.04 -4.96
N GLN A 63 2.74 -18.81 -3.86
CA GLN A 63 2.04 -18.51 -2.62
C GLN A 63 3.01 -18.07 -1.51
N PRO A 64 2.63 -17.14 -0.62
CA PRO A 64 1.36 -16.39 -0.61
C PRO A 64 1.28 -15.35 -1.75
N TYR A 65 0.06 -15.04 -2.21
CA TYR A 65 -0.14 -14.05 -3.29
C TYR A 65 0.18 -12.62 -2.87
N LEU A 66 0.04 -12.32 -1.58
CA LEU A 66 0.56 -11.09 -0.98
C LEU A 66 1.91 -11.42 -0.34
N PRO A 67 3.02 -10.80 -0.77
CA PRO A 67 4.34 -11.03 -0.16
C PRO A 67 4.38 -10.66 1.32
N ASP A 68 5.26 -11.33 2.05
CA ASP A 68 5.52 -11.01 3.46
C ASP A 68 6.19 -9.64 3.59
N VAL A 69 6.06 -8.99 4.75
CA VAL A 69 6.48 -7.60 5.00
C VAL A 69 7.96 -7.39 4.66
N GLU A 70 8.82 -8.35 4.98
CA GLU A 70 10.26 -8.27 4.73
C GLU A 70 10.62 -8.28 3.24
N GLU A 71 9.82 -8.96 2.40
CA GLU A 71 10.06 -9.07 0.96
C GLU A 71 9.57 -7.83 0.19
N ARG A 72 8.68 -7.04 0.79
CA ARG A 72 7.99 -5.96 0.07
C ARG A 72 8.91 -4.87 -0.42
N GLU A 73 9.90 -4.50 0.39
CA GLU A 73 10.86 -3.46 0.03
C GLU A 73 11.72 -3.88 -1.18
N LYS A 74 12.11 -5.16 -1.24
CA LYS A 74 12.85 -5.71 -2.38
C LYS A 74 11.99 -5.68 -3.65
N ILE A 75 10.74 -6.15 -3.57
CA ILE A 75 9.82 -6.18 -4.72
C ILE A 75 9.52 -4.77 -5.25
N LYS A 76 9.33 -3.79 -4.36
CA LYS A 76 9.19 -2.39 -4.76
C LYS A 76 10.44 -1.89 -5.48
N ALA A 77 11.62 -2.12 -4.89
CA ALA A 77 12.88 -1.67 -5.48
C ALA A 77 13.12 -2.28 -6.88
N GLU A 78 12.85 -3.58 -7.04
CA GLU A 78 12.92 -4.25 -8.34
C GLU A 78 11.92 -3.67 -9.35
N TYR A 79 10.67 -3.42 -8.93
CA TYR A 79 9.68 -2.79 -9.79
C TYR A 79 10.12 -1.40 -10.27
N PHE A 80 10.61 -0.56 -9.36
CA PHE A 80 11.08 0.78 -9.71
C PHE A 80 12.27 0.74 -10.68
N LYS A 81 13.20 -0.21 -10.52
CA LYS A 81 14.29 -0.42 -11.49
C LYS A 81 13.72 -0.74 -12.88
N ASN A 82 12.85 -1.74 -12.97
CA ASN A 82 12.25 -2.16 -14.24
C ASN A 82 11.43 -1.05 -14.94
N VAL A 83 10.83 -0.13 -14.16
CA VAL A 83 10.08 1.01 -14.69
C VAL A 83 11.01 2.15 -15.13
N MET A 84 12.18 2.33 -14.51
CA MET A 84 13.14 3.37 -14.88
C MET A 84 14.06 2.96 -16.04
N ASP A 85 14.23 1.66 -16.26
CA ASP A 85 15.05 1.08 -17.33
C ASP A 85 14.25 0.84 -18.65
N ASN A 86 12.95 1.15 -18.68
CA ASN A 86 12.09 1.15 -19.87
C ASN A 86 11.65 2.56 -20.24
#